data_AF-A0AAD8P068-F1
#
_entry.id   AF-A0AAD8P068-F1
#
_cell.length_a   1.000
_cell.length_b   1.000
_cell.length_c   1.000
_cell.angle_alpha   90.00
_cell.angle_beta   90.00
_cell.angle_gamma   90.00
#
_symmetry.space_group_name_H-M   'P 1'
#
loop_
_entity.id
_entity.type
_entity.pdbx_description
1 polymer ?
#
loop_
_entity_poly.entity_id
_entity_poly.type
_entity_poly.pdbx_seq_one_letter_code
_entity_poly.pdbx_strand_id
1 'polypeptide(L)'
;MAFFQEVELPEQKTYSDGVVFPVVLSPTTDANVTYLQEAIRAEKPWLESLLKKSGVILFRGFPVTTASDFNDVIEAFGYPETPYIGGRASRTQVVGRVYTANETPPDKRIPFHHEMAYVPDSPTKLFFFCEEEPGSRGETPIVLSHIVYEKMKEKHPGFVAQLEEHGLTYVTIAGDVDDPSSFTGSSWKSAYKTDDKNVAEERAAKLGTKIEWMGNTAKVITGPIRAIRFDEASQRKTWFNSLAGTYGVPKTDSLNTSVELGSGDPINDDAMKDLLKIFKEECVAIPWKKGDVLLVNNLTVLHSRWPLIKPPRRILASLCKIYDKGISIELGNGEAVPDEAMIDCLKILEEECNLDFPSKLFFYCEEEPGKGGETAIVLSHVIHEKICKSHPELVVKLEKHGVTYITIAGDEDHSSAIGGISWKSAYLTDDKNIAEERAAKLGAKLEWMGNAVKIISGPRQAIRFNEENQRKTWFLNHGFVPMKSNTSDHGQYFELGNGDLVPDHAINECLKMMEEECVAIPWKKGDVMLINNLMVLHSRLPLITPPRRILASLCK
;
A
#
# COMPACT_ATOMS: atom_id res chain seq x y z
N MET A 1 -26.45 18.70 -8.22
CA MET A 1 -26.93 17.32 -8.52
C MET A 1 -25.71 16.42 -8.50
N ALA A 2 -25.82 15.19 -7.98
CA ALA A 2 -24.69 14.26 -7.99
C ALA A 2 -24.25 13.99 -9.44
N PHE A 3 -22.94 14.01 -9.71
CA PHE A 3 -22.42 13.78 -11.06
C PHE A 3 -22.58 12.32 -11.50
N PHE A 4 -22.45 11.39 -10.56
CA PHE A 4 -22.66 9.97 -10.77
C PHE A 4 -24.12 9.60 -10.48
N GLN A 5 -24.73 8.83 -11.39
CA GLN A 5 -26.01 8.15 -11.17
C GLN A 5 -25.85 6.65 -11.35
N GLU A 6 -26.44 5.87 -10.45
CA GLU A 6 -26.55 4.42 -10.63
C GLU A 6 -27.53 4.12 -11.76
N VAL A 7 -27.15 3.21 -12.65
CA VAL A 7 -27.99 2.71 -13.74
C VAL A 7 -28.02 1.19 -13.72
N GLU A 8 -29.12 0.63 -14.22
CA GLU A 8 -29.27 -0.82 -14.31
C GLU A 8 -28.89 -1.33 -15.71
N LEU A 9 -28.19 -2.47 -15.73
CA LEU A 9 -27.89 -3.25 -16.92
C LEU A 9 -28.47 -4.65 -16.76
N PRO A 10 -28.98 -5.27 -17.83
CA PRO A 10 -29.65 -6.57 -17.75
C PRO A 10 -28.73 -7.72 -17.31
N GLU A 11 -27.41 -7.58 -17.45
CA GLU A 11 -26.44 -8.59 -17.04
C GLU A 11 -26.12 -8.57 -15.54
N GLN A 12 -26.47 -7.50 -14.81
CA GLN A 12 -26.22 -7.40 -13.37
C GLN A 12 -26.97 -8.48 -12.60
N LYS A 13 -26.44 -8.81 -11.42
CA LYS A 13 -27.09 -9.71 -10.47
C LYS A 13 -27.38 -9.01 -9.16
N THR A 14 -28.46 -9.43 -8.53
CA THR A 14 -28.79 -9.00 -7.17
C THR A 14 -28.71 -10.20 -6.25
N TYR A 15 -27.93 -10.06 -5.17
CA TYR A 15 -27.75 -11.09 -4.15
C TYR A 15 -28.74 -10.92 -3.00
N SER A 16 -28.85 -11.93 -2.14
CA SER A 16 -29.86 -11.99 -1.06
C SER A 16 -29.73 -10.88 -0.01
N ASP A 17 -28.55 -10.29 0.13
CA ASP A 17 -28.27 -9.11 0.96
C ASP A 17 -28.59 -7.77 0.26
N GLY A 18 -29.20 -7.83 -0.93
CA GLY A 18 -29.59 -6.66 -1.73
C GLY A 18 -28.43 -6.01 -2.50
N VAL A 19 -27.23 -6.62 -2.50
CA VAL A 19 -26.10 -6.12 -3.28
C VAL A 19 -26.32 -6.37 -4.77
N VAL A 20 -26.24 -5.30 -5.57
CA VAL A 20 -26.22 -5.36 -7.04
C VAL A 20 -24.78 -5.46 -7.52
N PHE A 21 -24.50 -6.39 -8.44
CA PHE A 21 -23.16 -6.75 -8.90
C PHE A 21 -23.06 -6.79 -10.43
N PRO A 22 -22.10 -6.06 -11.04
CA PRO A 22 -21.37 -4.92 -10.44
C PRO A 22 -22.32 -3.72 -10.26
N VAL A 23 -21.91 -2.66 -9.55
CA VAL A 23 -22.61 -1.37 -9.64
C VAL A 23 -22.20 -0.66 -10.92
N VAL A 24 -23.13 0.01 -11.59
CA VAL A 24 -22.87 0.74 -12.84
C VAL A 24 -23.21 2.19 -12.62
N LEU A 25 -22.24 3.07 -12.84
CA LEU A 25 -22.38 4.52 -12.74
C LEU A 25 -22.35 5.14 -14.13
N SER A 26 -23.24 6.09 -14.37
CA SER A 26 -23.26 6.94 -15.57
C SER A 26 -23.23 8.42 -15.18
N PRO A 27 -22.82 9.34 -16.08
CA PRO A 27 -22.90 10.76 -15.80
C PRO A 27 -24.35 11.24 -15.81
N THR A 28 -24.67 12.23 -14.97
CA THR A 28 -25.96 12.96 -14.99
C THR A 28 -25.97 14.16 -15.95
N THR A 29 -24.79 14.61 -16.38
CA THR A 29 -24.58 15.72 -17.30
C THR A 29 -23.37 15.45 -18.19
N ASP A 30 -23.37 16.03 -19.39
CA ASP A 30 -22.17 16.04 -20.24
C ASP A 30 -21.04 16.79 -19.53
N ALA A 31 -19.85 16.21 -19.57
CA ALA A 31 -18.65 16.75 -18.93
C ALA A 31 -17.40 16.30 -19.71
N ASN A 32 -16.25 16.88 -19.39
CA ASN A 32 -14.95 16.46 -19.91
C ASN A 32 -14.20 15.57 -18.88
N VAL A 33 -13.04 15.02 -19.28
CA VAL A 33 -12.25 14.15 -18.40
C VAL A 33 -11.79 14.86 -17.14
N THR A 34 -11.44 16.15 -17.21
CA THR A 34 -11.01 16.95 -16.05
C THR A 34 -12.10 17.02 -14.98
N TYR A 35 -13.35 17.30 -15.39
CA TYR A 35 -14.48 17.32 -14.47
C TYR A 35 -14.76 15.92 -13.87
N LEU A 36 -14.59 14.85 -14.65
CA LEU A 36 -14.65 13.48 -14.12
C LEU A 36 -13.58 13.26 -13.04
N GLN A 37 -12.34 13.73 -13.24
CA GLN A 37 -11.29 13.61 -12.23
C GLN A 37 -11.65 14.36 -10.94
N GLU A 38 -12.15 15.59 -11.07
CA GLU A 38 -12.60 16.39 -9.93
C GLU A 38 -13.75 15.71 -9.18
N ALA A 39 -14.73 15.16 -9.90
CA ALA A 39 -15.83 14.43 -9.31
C ALA A 39 -15.37 13.13 -8.64
N ILE A 40 -14.44 12.39 -9.23
CA ILE A 40 -13.82 11.21 -8.59
C ILE A 40 -13.14 11.61 -7.28
N ARG A 41 -12.35 12.70 -7.27
CA ARG A 41 -11.67 13.18 -6.06
C ARG A 41 -12.67 13.59 -4.97
N ALA A 42 -13.72 14.33 -5.35
CA ALA A 42 -14.74 14.82 -4.42
C ALA A 42 -15.58 13.66 -3.83
N GLU A 43 -15.95 12.68 -4.65
CA GLU A 43 -16.84 11.57 -4.27
C GLU A 43 -16.07 10.29 -3.91
N LYS A 44 -14.74 10.36 -3.76
CA LYS A 44 -13.88 9.19 -3.49
C LYS A 44 -14.36 8.35 -2.29
N PRO A 45 -14.74 8.94 -1.13
CA PRO A 45 -15.25 8.14 -0.01
C PRO A 45 -16.50 7.34 -0.35
N TRP A 46 -17.44 7.94 -1.10
CA TRP A 46 -18.65 7.26 -1.56
C TRP A 46 -18.33 6.15 -2.57
N LEU A 47 -17.45 6.43 -3.54
CA LEU A 47 -16.99 5.43 -4.51
C LEU A 47 -16.28 4.26 -3.83
N GLU A 48 -15.46 4.50 -2.79
CA GLU A 48 -14.82 3.43 -2.01
C GLU A 48 -15.81 2.62 -1.20
N SER A 49 -16.80 3.26 -0.57
CA SER A 49 -17.88 2.58 0.14
C SER A 49 -18.69 1.68 -0.82
N LEU A 50 -19.01 2.20 -2.00
CA LEU A 50 -19.70 1.47 -3.06
C LEU A 50 -18.87 0.28 -3.56
N LEU A 51 -17.56 0.46 -3.74
CA LEU A 51 -16.63 -0.59 -4.17
C LEU A 51 -16.43 -1.64 -3.08
N LYS A 52 -16.40 -1.25 -1.81
CA LYS A 52 -16.34 -2.17 -0.67
C LYS A 52 -17.58 -3.06 -0.61
N LYS A 53 -18.76 -2.49 -0.86
CA LYS A 53 -20.04 -3.22 -0.86
C LYS A 53 -20.23 -4.13 -2.07
N SER A 54 -19.96 -3.62 -3.27
CA SER A 54 -20.24 -4.31 -4.54
C SER A 54 -19.06 -5.12 -5.07
N GLY A 55 -17.84 -4.85 -4.64
CA GLY A 55 -16.61 -5.43 -5.18
C GLY A 55 -16.18 -4.86 -6.53
N VAL A 56 -17.11 -4.34 -7.35
CA VAL A 56 -16.82 -3.76 -8.67
C VAL A 56 -17.72 -2.58 -9.00
N ILE A 57 -17.13 -1.53 -9.55
CA ILE A 57 -17.85 -0.40 -10.16
C ILE A 57 -17.51 -0.31 -11.65
N LEU A 58 -18.52 -0.26 -12.50
CA LEU A 58 -18.41 0.06 -13.92
C LEU A 58 -18.82 1.52 -14.14
N PHE A 59 -17.89 2.35 -14.61
CA PHE A 59 -18.14 3.71 -15.08
C PHE A 59 -18.44 3.66 -16.57
N ARG A 60 -19.65 4.03 -16.98
CA ARG A 60 -20.13 3.94 -18.36
C ARG A 60 -20.67 5.28 -18.85
N GLY A 61 -20.34 5.65 -20.09
CA GLY A 61 -20.80 6.90 -20.71
C GLY A 61 -20.00 8.14 -20.33
N PHE A 62 -18.89 7.98 -19.62
CA PHE A 62 -17.97 9.08 -19.29
C PHE A 62 -17.02 9.39 -20.45
N PRO A 63 -16.44 10.62 -20.51
CA PRO A 63 -15.60 11.08 -21.61
C PRO A 63 -14.16 10.53 -21.55
N VAL A 64 -13.99 9.22 -21.34
CA VAL A 64 -12.69 8.55 -21.33
C VAL A 64 -12.47 7.92 -22.70
N THR A 65 -11.58 8.47 -23.51
CA THR A 65 -11.45 8.06 -24.92
C THR A 65 -10.07 7.57 -25.32
N THR A 66 -9.06 7.90 -24.52
CA THR A 66 -7.65 7.56 -24.76
C THR A 66 -7.02 6.89 -23.55
N ALA A 67 -5.87 6.22 -23.76
CA ALA A 67 -5.03 5.74 -22.68
C ALA A 67 -4.59 6.86 -21.69
N SER A 68 -4.44 8.10 -22.15
CA SER A 68 -4.10 9.25 -21.29
C SER A 68 -5.28 9.62 -20.40
N ASP A 69 -6.49 9.73 -20.96
CA ASP A 69 -7.71 9.99 -20.18
C ASP A 69 -7.91 8.91 -19.10
N PHE A 70 -7.59 7.65 -19.45
CA PHE A 70 -7.65 6.55 -18.50
C PHE A 70 -6.59 6.67 -17.39
N ASN A 71 -5.36 7.06 -17.71
CA ASN A 71 -4.33 7.35 -16.70
C ASN A 71 -4.79 8.47 -15.75
N ASP A 72 -5.39 9.52 -16.29
CA ASP A 72 -5.92 10.66 -15.53
C ASP A 72 -7.03 10.26 -14.56
N VAL A 73 -7.91 9.34 -14.97
CA VAL A 73 -8.92 8.70 -14.10
C VAL A 73 -8.26 7.90 -12.98
N ILE A 74 -7.25 7.07 -13.28
CA ILE A 74 -6.53 6.28 -12.27
C ILE A 74 -5.86 7.21 -11.24
N GLU A 75 -5.22 8.29 -11.70
CA GLU A 75 -4.58 9.27 -10.83
C GLU A 75 -5.58 10.01 -9.93
N ALA A 76 -6.78 10.29 -10.43
CA ALA A 76 -7.84 10.91 -9.64
C ALA A 76 -8.29 10.05 -8.43
N PHE A 77 -8.25 8.72 -8.55
CA PHE A 77 -8.49 7.84 -7.39
C PHE A 77 -7.38 7.90 -6.35
N GLY A 78 -6.16 8.31 -6.72
CA GLY A 78 -5.05 8.49 -5.80
C GLY A 78 -4.54 7.21 -5.14
N TYR A 79 -4.79 6.03 -5.73
CA TYR A 79 -4.20 4.79 -5.23
C TYR A 79 -2.70 4.74 -5.56
N PRO A 80 -1.83 4.28 -4.64
CA PRO A 80 -0.46 3.96 -4.95
C PRO A 80 -0.33 2.99 -6.13
N GLU A 81 0.60 3.31 -7.04
CA GLU A 81 0.92 2.42 -8.15
C GLU A 81 1.56 1.13 -7.63
N THR A 82 1.23 0.00 -8.27
CA THR A 82 2.03 -1.22 -8.16
C THR A 82 2.77 -1.44 -9.47
N PRO A 83 4.06 -1.06 -9.58
CA PRO A 83 4.81 -1.24 -10.81
C PRO A 83 4.82 -2.71 -11.22
N TYR A 84 4.60 -2.98 -12.52
CA TYR A 84 4.65 -4.34 -13.02
C TYR A 84 6.11 -4.82 -13.15
N ILE A 85 6.65 -5.32 -12.04
CA ILE A 85 8.06 -5.75 -11.95
C ILE A 85 8.35 -7.07 -12.68
N GLY A 86 7.32 -7.79 -13.13
CA GLY A 86 7.41 -9.10 -13.80
C GLY A 86 6.38 -10.07 -13.23
N GLY A 87 5.98 -11.07 -14.02
CA GLY A 87 4.95 -12.04 -13.63
C GLY A 87 4.59 -12.97 -14.80
N ARG A 88 3.56 -13.80 -14.61
CA ARG A 88 3.15 -14.85 -15.56
C ARG A 88 2.37 -14.35 -16.79
N ALA A 89 2.24 -13.03 -17.01
CA ALA A 89 1.45 -12.47 -18.10
C ALA A 89 2.22 -11.36 -18.84
N SER A 90 2.28 -11.44 -20.17
CA SER A 90 2.86 -10.38 -20.99
C SER A 90 1.98 -9.13 -20.97
N ARG A 91 2.62 -7.99 -20.70
CA ARG A 91 2.02 -6.66 -20.67
C ARG A 91 3.00 -5.64 -21.21
N THR A 92 2.50 -4.72 -22.01
CA THR A 92 3.25 -3.60 -22.58
C THR A 92 2.79 -2.30 -21.93
N GLN A 93 3.71 -1.50 -21.41
CA GLN A 93 3.37 -0.17 -20.88
C GLN A 93 2.95 0.76 -22.03
N VAL A 94 1.86 1.48 -21.85
CA VAL A 94 1.30 2.39 -22.86
C VAL A 94 1.59 3.84 -22.49
N VAL A 95 1.17 4.27 -21.30
CA VAL A 95 1.38 5.63 -20.77
C VAL A 95 1.22 5.61 -19.25
N GLY A 96 2.07 6.32 -18.52
CA GLY A 96 1.99 6.40 -17.06
C GLY A 96 1.82 5.03 -16.40
N ARG A 97 0.70 4.85 -15.69
CA ARG A 97 0.33 3.64 -14.94
C ARG A 97 -0.50 2.63 -15.75
N VAL A 98 -0.60 2.84 -17.05
CA VAL A 98 -1.48 2.09 -17.96
C VAL A 98 -0.66 1.10 -18.79
N TYR A 99 -1.11 -0.15 -18.79
CA TYR A 99 -0.55 -1.27 -19.54
C TYR A 99 -1.60 -1.88 -20.45
N THR A 100 -1.18 -2.62 -21.46
CA THR A 100 -2.09 -3.57 -22.14
C THR A 100 -2.59 -4.60 -21.12
N ALA A 101 -3.87 -4.99 -21.24
CA ALA A 101 -4.36 -6.17 -20.53
C ALA A 101 -3.66 -7.43 -21.08
N ASN A 102 -3.72 -8.55 -20.32
CA ASN A 102 -3.03 -9.81 -20.67
C ASN A 102 -3.14 -10.13 -22.18
N GLU A 103 -1.97 -10.18 -22.83
CA GLU A 103 -1.80 -10.31 -24.28
C GLU A 103 -1.96 -11.76 -24.81
N THR A 104 -2.48 -12.68 -23.99
CA THR A 104 -2.89 -14.04 -24.42
C THR A 104 -3.70 -13.97 -25.73
N PRO A 105 -3.49 -14.90 -26.71
CA PRO A 105 -4.18 -14.88 -27.99
C PRO A 105 -5.69 -14.65 -27.86
N PRO A 106 -6.30 -13.73 -28.64
CA PRO A 106 -7.65 -13.22 -28.39
C PRO A 106 -8.75 -14.29 -28.49
N ASP A 107 -8.54 -15.34 -29.28
CA ASP A 107 -9.44 -16.49 -29.45
C ASP A 107 -9.42 -17.47 -28.26
N LYS A 108 -8.47 -17.32 -27.33
CA LYS A 108 -8.36 -18.15 -26.13
C LYS A 108 -9.10 -17.56 -24.95
N ARG A 109 -9.69 -18.45 -24.14
CA ARG A 109 -10.28 -18.08 -22.84
C ARG A 109 -9.16 -17.86 -21.81
N ILE A 110 -9.27 -16.79 -21.04
CA ILE A 110 -8.50 -16.66 -19.79
C ILE A 110 -9.41 -17.14 -18.66
N PRO A 111 -9.00 -18.13 -17.85
CA PRO A 111 -9.81 -18.63 -16.72
C PRO A 111 -10.04 -17.58 -15.63
N PHE A 112 -10.99 -17.84 -14.73
CA PHE A 112 -11.20 -16.99 -13.56
C PHE A 112 -10.00 -17.00 -12.62
N HIS A 113 -9.57 -15.83 -12.20
CA HIS A 113 -8.46 -15.67 -11.27
C HIS A 113 -8.57 -14.35 -10.52
N HIS A 114 -7.88 -14.27 -9.38
CA HIS A 114 -7.47 -13.01 -8.79
C HIS A 114 -6.12 -12.61 -9.41
N GLU A 115 -5.91 -11.32 -9.64
CA GLU A 115 -4.68 -10.83 -10.24
C GLU A 115 -3.50 -11.12 -9.31
N MET A 116 -2.44 -11.74 -9.87
CA MET A 116 -1.22 -12.10 -9.14
C MET A 116 -1.46 -12.86 -7.83
N ALA A 117 -2.46 -13.76 -7.80
CA ALA A 117 -2.85 -14.47 -6.57
C ALA A 117 -1.74 -15.31 -5.92
N TYR A 118 -0.73 -15.68 -6.72
CA TYR A 118 0.44 -16.47 -6.31
C TYR A 118 1.57 -15.62 -5.69
N VAL A 119 1.45 -14.30 -5.71
CA VAL A 119 2.43 -13.39 -5.12
C VAL A 119 1.97 -12.99 -3.71
N PRO A 120 2.87 -12.97 -2.70
CA PRO A 120 2.51 -12.56 -1.34
C PRO A 120 1.87 -11.16 -1.30
N ASP A 121 2.44 -10.23 -2.04
CA ASP A 121 2.06 -8.82 -2.09
C ASP A 121 1.34 -8.48 -3.41
N SER A 122 0.16 -9.09 -3.58
CA SER A 122 -0.73 -8.92 -4.75
C SER A 122 -1.37 -7.53 -4.81
N PRO A 123 -1.68 -6.99 -6.01
CA PRO A 123 -2.46 -5.76 -6.13
C PRO A 123 -3.79 -5.86 -5.37
N THR A 124 -4.24 -4.76 -4.77
CA THR A 124 -5.53 -4.73 -4.05
C THR A 124 -6.67 -4.25 -4.94
N LYS A 125 -6.36 -3.42 -5.95
CA LYS A 125 -7.32 -2.84 -6.89
C LYS A 125 -6.82 -2.98 -8.31
N LEU A 126 -7.75 -3.17 -9.24
CA LEU A 126 -7.48 -3.23 -10.68
C LEU A 126 -8.40 -2.26 -11.40
N PHE A 127 -7.87 -1.64 -12.45
CA PHE A 127 -8.70 -0.97 -13.43
C PHE A 127 -8.63 -1.68 -14.77
N PHE A 128 -9.75 -1.75 -15.47
CA PHE A 128 -9.80 -2.08 -16.90
C PHE A 128 -10.47 -0.94 -17.67
N PHE A 129 -10.00 -0.66 -18.88
CA PHE A 129 -10.54 0.39 -19.74
C PHE A 129 -10.73 -0.12 -21.16
N CYS A 130 -11.92 0.09 -21.73
CA CYS A 130 -12.20 -0.24 -23.12
C CYS A 130 -11.89 0.95 -24.04
N GLU A 131 -10.71 0.92 -24.65
CA GLU A 131 -10.34 1.93 -25.66
C GLU A 131 -10.96 1.60 -27.03
N GLU A 132 -11.01 0.31 -27.38
CA GLU A 132 -11.71 -0.18 -28.58
C GLU A 132 -12.67 -1.32 -28.23
N GLU A 133 -13.93 -1.10 -28.57
CA GLU A 133 -15.03 -2.05 -28.32
C GLU A 133 -14.83 -3.34 -29.11
N PRO A 134 -15.06 -4.51 -28.49
CA PRO A 134 -14.95 -5.76 -29.21
C PRO A 134 -16.01 -5.90 -30.30
N GLY A 135 -15.62 -6.37 -31.49
CA GLY A 135 -16.59 -6.61 -32.58
C GLY A 135 -17.63 -7.68 -32.26
N SER A 136 -17.27 -8.74 -31.52
CA SER A 136 -18.19 -9.71 -30.92
C SER A 136 -17.48 -10.59 -29.88
N ARG A 137 -18.10 -10.76 -28.71
CA ARG A 137 -17.54 -11.44 -27.52
C ARG A 137 -16.30 -10.72 -26.99
N GLY A 138 -15.44 -11.37 -26.21
CA GLY A 138 -14.27 -10.71 -25.62
C GLY A 138 -14.58 -9.88 -24.38
N GLU A 139 -15.72 -10.14 -23.74
CA GLU A 139 -16.09 -9.61 -22.43
C GLU A 139 -15.02 -9.95 -21.38
N THR A 140 -15.02 -9.19 -20.29
CA THR A 140 -14.24 -9.49 -19.07
C THR A 140 -15.21 -9.96 -17.98
N PRO A 141 -15.63 -11.24 -17.96
CA PRO A 141 -16.54 -11.72 -16.94
C PRO A 141 -15.92 -11.61 -15.55
N ILE A 142 -16.75 -11.24 -14.59
CA ILE A 142 -16.41 -11.04 -13.18
C ILE A 142 -17.32 -11.89 -12.28
N VAL A 143 -16.83 -12.28 -11.11
CA VAL A 143 -17.60 -13.07 -10.13
C VAL A 143 -17.14 -12.76 -8.71
N LEU A 144 -18.10 -12.70 -7.78
CA LEU A 144 -17.81 -12.49 -6.36
C LEU A 144 -17.16 -13.73 -5.74
N SER A 145 -15.98 -13.53 -5.16
CA SER A 145 -15.12 -14.57 -4.62
C SER A 145 -15.70 -15.25 -3.38
N HIS A 146 -16.41 -14.50 -2.53
CA HIS A 146 -17.04 -15.07 -1.34
C HIS A 146 -18.23 -16.00 -1.68
N ILE A 147 -19.00 -15.67 -2.73
CA ILE A 147 -20.09 -16.53 -3.21
C ILE A 147 -19.53 -17.86 -3.72
N VAL A 148 -18.40 -17.83 -4.44
CA VAL A 148 -17.71 -19.03 -4.90
C VAL A 148 -17.25 -19.86 -3.71
N TYR A 149 -16.64 -19.23 -2.69
CA TYR A 149 -16.23 -19.91 -1.46
C TYR A 149 -17.40 -20.56 -0.73
N GLU A 150 -18.51 -19.83 -0.52
CA GLU A 150 -19.69 -20.34 0.19
C GLU A 150 -20.29 -21.56 -0.51
N LYS A 151 -20.49 -21.49 -1.83
CA LYS A 151 -21.03 -22.61 -2.63
C LYS A 151 -20.09 -23.80 -2.67
N MET A 152 -18.78 -23.56 -2.76
CA MET A 152 -17.78 -24.63 -2.69
C MET A 152 -17.75 -25.28 -1.31
N LYS A 153 -17.87 -24.50 -0.24
CA LYS A 153 -17.89 -25.01 1.13
C LYS A 153 -19.15 -25.83 1.42
N GLU A 154 -20.29 -25.39 0.93
CA GLU A 154 -21.55 -26.12 1.03
C GLU A 154 -21.46 -27.47 0.31
N LYS A 155 -20.92 -27.46 -0.92
CA LYS A 155 -20.91 -28.66 -1.77
C LYS A 155 -19.78 -29.63 -1.48
N HIS A 156 -18.60 -29.11 -1.10
CA HIS A 156 -17.36 -29.86 -0.92
C HIS A 156 -16.64 -29.46 0.38
N PRO A 157 -17.29 -29.58 1.57
CA PRO A 157 -16.76 -29.06 2.83
C PRO A 157 -15.39 -29.65 3.21
N GLY A 158 -15.18 -30.94 2.97
CA GLY A 158 -13.90 -31.60 3.24
C GLY A 158 -12.76 -31.06 2.38
N PHE A 159 -13.02 -30.82 1.08
CA PHE A 159 -12.03 -30.24 0.18
C PHE A 159 -11.69 -28.79 0.57
N VAL A 160 -12.69 -27.99 0.92
CA VAL A 160 -12.46 -26.61 1.38
C VAL A 160 -11.67 -26.58 2.69
N ALA A 161 -11.94 -27.50 3.62
CA ALA A 161 -11.14 -27.64 4.85
C ALA A 161 -9.66 -27.92 4.54
N GLN A 162 -9.37 -28.83 3.60
CA GLN A 162 -8.00 -29.10 3.15
C GLN A 162 -7.33 -27.87 2.52
N LEU A 163 -8.07 -27.08 1.73
CA LEU A 163 -7.55 -25.83 1.17
C LEU A 163 -7.23 -24.78 2.24
N GLU A 164 -8.05 -24.68 3.29
CA GLU A 164 -7.82 -23.78 4.42
C GLU A 164 -6.63 -24.22 5.28
N GLU A 165 -6.48 -25.52 5.51
CA GLU A 165 -5.43 -26.09 6.35
C GLU A 165 -4.06 -26.14 5.65
N HIS A 166 -4.03 -26.62 4.40
CA HIS A 166 -2.79 -26.92 3.70
C HIS A 166 -2.45 -25.92 2.61
N GLY A 167 -3.42 -25.16 2.10
CA GLY A 167 -3.20 -24.29 0.95
C GLY A 167 -2.90 -25.08 -0.34
N LEU A 168 -2.13 -24.47 -1.25
CA LEU A 168 -1.83 -25.01 -2.58
C LEU A 168 -0.37 -24.85 -2.94
N THR A 169 0.17 -25.83 -3.65
CA THR A 169 1.49 -25.77 -4.30
C THR A 169 1.30 -25.79 -5.81
N TYR A 170 1.93 -24.82 -6.49
CA TYR A 170 1.93 -24.72 -7.94
C TYR A 170 3.29 -25.10 -8.49
N VAL A 171 3.30 -25.95 -9.51
CA VAL A 171 4.52 -26.34 -10.22
C VAL A 171 4.40 -25.94 -11.68
N THR A 172 5.33 -25.14 -12.18
CA THR A 172 5.38 -24.68 -13.58
C THR A 172 6.69 -25.12 -14.22
N ILE A 173 6.62 -25.71 -15.41
CA ILE A 173 7.78 -26.07 -16.24
C ILE A 173 8.01 -24.95 -17.27
N ALA A 174 9.02 -24.11 -17.05
CA ALA A 174 9.31 -22.98 -17.91
C ALA A 174 10.57 -23.24 -18.76
N GLY A 175 10.44 -23.17 -20.08
CA GLY A 175 11.58 -23.19 -21.01
C GLY A 175 12.36 -21.88 -20.98
N ASP A 176 13.39 -21.78 -21.82
CA ASP A 176 14.20 -20.57 -22.03
C ASP A 176 13.70 -19.68 -23.18
N VAL A 177 12.59 -20.05 -23.83
CA VAL A 177 11.93 -19.27 -24.90
C VAL A 177 10.44 -19.18 -24.60
N ASP A 178 9.86 -18.00 -24.85
CA ASP A 178 8.43 -17.77 -24.68
C ASP A 178 7.64 -18.54 -25.75
N ASP A 179 6.59 -19.24 -25.33
CA ASP A 179 5.61 -19.88 -26.20
C ASP A 179 4.33 -19.00 -26.30
N PRO A 180 4.17 -18.20 -27.35
CA PRO A 180 3.01 -17.32 -27.49
C PRO A 180 1.69 -18.08 -27.72
N SER A 181 1.74 -19.39 -28.00
CA SER A 181 0.55 -20.22 -28.20
C SER A 181 -0.07 -20.73 -26.89
N SER A 182 0.69 -20.69 -25.79
CA SER A 182 0.27 -21.17 -24.47
C SER A 182 -0.03 -20.03 -23.51
N PHE A 183 -1.14 -20.16 -22.76
CA PHE A 183 -1.52 -19.23 -21.69
C PHE A 183 -0.47 -19.14 -20.57
N THR A 184 0.29 -20.22 -20.34
CA THR A 184 1.40 -20.29 -19.36
C THR A 184 2.76 -20.35 -20.06
N GLY A 185 2.85 -19.85 -21.29
CA GLY A 185 4.01 -20.03 -22.16
C GLY A 185 5.23 -19.17 -21.85
N SER A 186 5.19 -18.29 -20.84
CA SER A 186 6.35 -17.47 -20.48
C SER A 186 7.55 -18.33 -20.08
N SER A 187 8.70 -18.03 -20.66
CA SER A 187 10.01 -18.57 -20.29
C SER A 187 10.42 -18.13 -18.90
N TRP A 188 11.35 -18.85 -18.29
CA TRP A 188 11.94 -18.43 -17.02
C TRP A 188 12.72 -17.10 -17.18
N LYS A 189 13.28 -16.84 -18.36
CA LYS A 189 14.02 -15.63 -18.65
C LYS A 189 13.13 -14.40 -18.66
N SER A 190 11.98 -14.49 -19.34
CA SER A 190 10.97 -13.42 -19.35
C SER A 190 10.31 -13.27 -17.99
N ALA A 191 9.95 -14.37 -17.33
CA ALA A 191 9.31 -14.36 -16.01
C ALA A 191 10.19 -13.68 -14.94
N TYR A 192 11.50 -13.95 -14.95
CA TYR A 192 12.44 -13.38 -13.99
C TYR A 192 13.28 -12.23 -14.55
N LYS A 193 13.04 -11.78 -15.79
CA LYS A 193 13.74 -10.69 -16.50
C LYS A 193 15.27 -10.81 -16.46
N THR A 194 15.81 -12.00 -16.72
CA THR A 194 17.25 -12.28 -16.68
C THR A 194 17.62 -13.50 -17.51
N ASP A 195 18.82 -13.51 -18.09
CA ASP A 195 19.43 -14.70 -18.71
C ASP A 195 20.35 -15.48 -17.76
N ASP A 196 20.58 -14.96 -16.54
CA ASP A 196 21.42 -15.60 -15.52
C ASP A 196 20.56 -16.43 -14.55
N LYS A 197 20.88 -17.72 -14.44
CA LYS A 197 20.17 -18.68 -13.58
C LYS A 197 20.26 -18.33 -12.09
N ASN A 198 21.40 -17.86 -11.61
CA ASN A 198 21.57 -17.48 -10.20
C ASN A 198 20.73 -16.25 -9.86
N VAL A 199 20.67 -15.27 -10.78
CA VAL A 199 19.83 -14.09 -10.63
C VAL A 199 18.34 -14.47 -10.65
N ALA A 200 17.95 -15.45 -11.49
CA ALA A 200 16.59 -15.96 -11.53
C ALA A 200 16.20 -16.64 -10.20
N GLU A 201 17.09 -17.45 -9.63
CA GLU A 201 16.89 -18.07 -8.32
C GLU A 201 16.74 -17.05 -7.19
N GLU A 202 17.60 -16.02 -7.15
CA GLU A 202 17.51 -14.95 -6.15
C GLU A 202 16.17 -14.21 -6.24
N ARG A 203 15.72 -13.88 -7.47
CA ARG A 203 14.43 -13.21 -7.70
C ARG A 203 13.25 -14.12 -7.36
N ALA A 204 13.32 -15.40 -7.69
CA ALA A 204 12.29 -16.37 -7.33
C ALA A 204 12.17 -16.54 -5.81
N ALA A 205 13.29 -16.62 -5.09
CA ALA A 205 13.30 -16.74 -3.64
C ALA A 205 12.62 -15.54 -2.96
N LYS A 206 12.84 -14.31 -3.46
CA LYS A 206 12.13 -13.10 -2.97
C LYS A 206 10.61 -13.15 -3.17
N LEU A 207 10.14 -13.96 -4.12
CA LEU A 207 8.72 -14.19 -4.40
C LEU A 207 8.19 -15.47 -3.73
N GLY A 208 8.94 -16.08 -2.81
CA GLY A 208 8.54 -17.33 -2.13
C GLY A 208 8.48 -18.53 -3.08
N THR A 209 9.30 -18.52 -4.13
CA THR A 209 9.30 -19.53 -5.19
C THR A 209 10.67 -20.20 -5.28
N LYS A 210 10.68 -21.52 -5.45
CA LYS A 210 11.89 -22.33 -5.66
C LYS A 210 12.05 -22.67 -7.14
N ILE A 211 13.27 -22.60 -7.66
CA ILE A 211 13.60 -23.08 -9.01
C ILE A 211 14.44 -24.36 -8.90
N GLU A 212 14.09 -25.37 -9.68
CA GLU A 212 14.87 -26.59 -9.89
C GLU A 212 15.25 -26.68 -11.39
N TRP A 213 16.54 -26.58 -11.71
CA TRP A 213 16.98 -26.61 -13.10
C TRP A 213 16.98 -28.02 -13.69
N MET A 214 16.45 -28.14 -14.91
CA MET A 214 16.39 -29.35 -15.73
C MET A 214 17.00 -29.04 -17.10
N GLY A 215 18.33 -28.91 -17.16
CA GLY A 215 19.01 -28.42 -18.36
C GLY A 215 18.70 -26.94 -18.61
N ASN A 216 18.13 -26.59 -19.76
CA ASN A 216 17.70 -25.21 -20.08
C ASN A 216 16.29 -24.88 -19.59
N THR A 217 15.58 -25.87 -19.06
CA THR A 217 14.24 -25.72 -18.49
C THR A 217 14.32 -25.52 -16.99
N ALA A 218 13.40 -24.75 -16.43
CA ALA A 218 13.21 -24.52 -15.00
C ALA A 218 11.92 -25.18 -14.53
N LYS A 219 11.99 -26.01 -13.50
CA LYS A 219 10.82 -26.42 -12.71
C LYS A 219 10.66 -25.42 -11.57
N VAL A 220 9.63 -24.59 -11.66
CA VAL A 220 9.32 -23.49 -10.75
C VAL A 220 8.24 -23.95 -9.78
N ILE A 221 8.53 -23.94 -8.48
CA ILE A 221 7.63 -24.42 -7.41
C ILE A 221 7.26 -23.23 -6.53
N THR A 222 5.99 -22.85 -6.52
CA THR A 222 5.44 -21.78 -5.67
C THR A 222 4.47 -22.39 -4.67
N GLY A 223 4.81 -22.35 -3.38
CA GLY A 223 3.95 -22.83 -2.30
C GLY A 223 4.65 -23.71 -1.25
N PRO A 224 3.89 -24.20 -0.26
CA PRO A 224 2.44 -24.04 -0.13
C PRO A 224 2.02 -22.59 0.18
N ILE A 225 1.03 -22.07 -0.55
CA ILE A 225 0.43 -20.75 -0.33
C ILE A 225 -1.05 -20.85 0.04
N ARG A 226 -1.55 -19.88 0.80
CA ARG A 226 -2.96 -19.83 1.22
C ARG A 226 -3.88 -19.84 -0.01
N ALA A 227 -4.86 -20.75 -0.01
CA ALA A 227 -5.84 -20.88 -1.09
C ALA A 227 -7.13 -20.10 -0.84
N ILE A 228 -7.41 -19.80 0.43
CA ILE A 228 -8.56 -19.02 0.91
C ILE A 228 -7.99 -17.82 1.67
N ARG A 229 -8.44 -16.61 1.34
CA ARG A 229 -8.10 -15.40 2.10
C ARG A 229 -9.32 -14.94 2.89
N PHE A 230 -9.10 -14.05 3.84
CA PHE A 230 -10.15 -13.43 4.64
C PHE A 230 -10.19 -11.94 4.34
N ASP A 231 -11.36 -11.43 4.00
CA ASP A 231 -11.61 -10.01 3.86
C ASP A 231 -12.11 -9.45 5.19
N GLU A 232 -11.20 -8.80 5.92
CA GLU A 232 -11.49 -8.18 7.21
C GLU A 232 -12.61 -7.13 7.11
N ALA A 233 -12.72 -6.45 5.96
CA ALA A 233 -13.65 -5.34 5.80
C ALA A 233 -15.11 -5.81 5.71
N SER A 234 -15.35 -7.00 5.15
CA SER A 234 -16.67 -7.63 5.04
C SER A 234 -16.87 -8.82 5.98
N GLN A 235 -15.81 -9.26 6.69
CA GLN A 235 -15.77 -10.47 7.52
C GLN A 235 -16.14 -11.74 6.74
N ARG A 236 -15.79 -11.80 5.45
CA ARG A 236 -16.06 -12.97 4.58
C ARG A 236 -14.77 -13.61 4.11
N LYS A 237 -14.77 -14.93 3.93
CA LYS A 237 -13.66 -15.63 3.25
C LYS A 237 -13.82 -15.55 1.73
N THR A 238 -12.70 -15.48 1.03
CA THR A 238 -12.64 -15.34 -0.43
C THR A 238 -11.88 -16.52 -1.05
N TRP A 239 -12.37 -16.98 -2.22
CA TRP A 239 -11.75 -18.01 -3.05
C TRP A 239 -10.49 -17.49 -3.77
N PHE A 240 -9.53 -17.00 -3.00
CA PHE A 240 -8.33 -16.32 -3.48
C PHE A 240 -7.22 -17.31 -3.85
N ASN A 241 -7.37 -17.95 -5.00
CA ASN A 241 -6.39 -18.88 -5.57
C ASN A 241 -6.44 -18.91 -7.10
N SER A 242 -5.60 -19.74 -7.72
CA SER A 242 -5.51 -19.92 -9.17
C SER A 242 -5.87 -21.33 -9.64
N LEU A 243 -6.72 -22.07 -8.90
CA LEU A 243 -7.13 -23.44 -9.30
C LEU A 243 -7.77 -23.46 -10.69
N ALA A 244 -8.61 -22.47 -11.02
CA ALA A 244 -9.24 -22.39 -12.33
C ALA A 244 -8.23 -22.16 -13.47
N GLY A 245 -7.04 -21.60 -13.18
CA GLY A 245 -5.96 -21.44 -14.16
C GLY A 245 -5.41 -22.78 -14.66
N THR A 246 -5.51 -23.85 -13.84
CA THR A 246 -5.07 -25.20 -14.21
C THR A 246 -6.23 -26.06 -14.72
N TYR A 247 -7.40 -25.98 -14.08
CA TYR A 247 -8.55 -26.85 -14.40
C TYR A 247 -9.56 -26.24 -15.39
N GLY A 248 -9.52 -24.92 -15.59
CA GLY A 248 -10.44 -24.18 -16.45
C GLY A 248 -9.99 -24.03 -17.90
N VAL A 249 -8.82 -24.57 -18.25
CA VAL A 249 -8.27 -24.60 -19.60
C VAL A 249 -8.58 -25.97 -20.24
N PRO A 250 -8.95 -26.05 -21.54
CA PRO A 250 -9.16 -27.33 -22.21
C PRO A 250 -7.92 -28.23 -22.12
N LYS A 251 -8.10 -29.54 -21.86
CA LYS A 251 -6.99 -30.52 -21.82
C LYS A 251 -6.17 -30.61 -23.11
N THR A 252 -6.71 -30.10 -24.22
CA THR A 252 -6.03 -30.03 -25.51
C THR A 252 -4.95 -28.95 -25.57
N ASP A 253 -5.01 -27.97 -24.67
CA ASP A 253 -3.99 -26.92 -24.57
C ASP A 253 -2.87 -27.44 -23.66
N SER A 254 -1.62 -27.40 -24.12
CA SER A 254 -0.47 -27.84 -23.33
C SER A 254 -0.24 -26.88 -22.17
N LEU A 255 -0.67 -27.31 -20.98
CA LEU A 255 -0.34 -26.64 -19.73
C LEU A 255 1.01 -27.13 -19.23
N ASN A 256 1.91 -26.18 -19.00
CA ASN A 256 3.16 -26.46 -18.32
C ASN A 256 3.02 -26.27 -16.80
N THR A 257 1.83 -25.96 -16.31
CA THR A 257 1.54 -25.72 -14.89
C THR A 257 0.61 -26.78 -14.33
N SER A 258 0.99 -27.35 -13.19
CA SER A 258 0.16 -28.22 -12.36
C SER A 258 -0.05 -27.60 -10.97
N VAL A 259 -1.05 -28.10 -10.25
CA VAL A 259 -1.37 -27.67 -8.89
C VAL A 259 -1.75 -28.88 -8.04
N GLU A 260 -1.30 -28.88 -6.80
CA GLU A 260 -1.58 -29.87 -5.76
C GLU A 260 -1.94 -29.18 -4.44
N LEU A 261 -2.55 -29.93 -3.51
CA LEU A 261 -2.72 -29.43 -2.14
C LEU A 261 -1.34 -29.18 -1.53
N GLY A 262 -1.25 -28.25 -0.58
CA GLY A 262 0.02 -28.00 0.10
C GLY A 262 0.56 -29.20 0.89
N SER A 263 -0.28 -30.20 1.16
CA SER A 263 0.12 -31.50 1.72
C SER A 263 0.86 -32.41 0.71
N GLY A 264 0.80 -32.09 -0.59
CA GLY A 264 1.23 -32.94 -1.70
C GLY A 264 0.14 -33.86 -2.25
N ASP A 265 -1.07 -33.83 -1.66
CA ASP A 265 -2.19 -34.62 -2.15
C ASP A 265 -2.76 -34.04 -3.46
N PRO A 266 -3.29 -34.90 -4.37
CA PRO A 266 -3.91 -34.43 -5.60
C PRO A 266 -5.19 -33.63 -5.32
N ILE A 267 -5.48 -32.66 -6.19
CA ILE A 267 -6.74 -31.90 -6.14
C ILE A 267 -7.91 -32.81 -6.54
N ASN A 268 -9.05 -32.65 -5.86
CA ASN A 268 -10.27 -33.38 -6.14
C ASN A 268 -10.91 -32.92 -7.48
N ASP A 269 -10.87 -33.77 -8.50
CA ASP A 269 -11.40 -33.49 -9.84
C ASP A 269 -12.91 -33.19 -9.85
N ASP A 270 -13.71 -33.85 -9.02
CA ASP A 270 -15.16 -33.62 -8.97
C ASP A 270 -15.48 -32.26 -8.33
N ALA A 271 -14.71 -31.85 -7.32
CA ALA A 271 -14.77 -30.49 -6.78
C ALA A 271 -14.42 -29.44 -7.85
N MET A 272 -13.46 -29.71 -8.73
CA MET A 272 -13.10 -28.80 -9.82
C MET A 272 -14.17 -28.69 -10.90
N LYS A 273 -14.84 -29.80 -11.27
CA LYS A 273 -15.99 -29.75 -12.19
C LYS A 273 -17.10 -28.84 -11.66
N ASP A 274 -17.38 -28.96 -10.36
CA ASP A 274 -18.39 -28.14 -9.70
C ASP A 274 -17.98 -26.68 -9.55
N LEU A 275 -16.70 -26.40 -9.27
CA LEU A 275 -16.15 -25.05 -9.26
C LEU A 275 -16.38 -24.35 -10.61
N LEU A 276 -16.11 -25.03 -11.72
CA LEU A 276 -16.33 -24.47 -13.07
C LEU A 276 -17.80 -24.21 -13.36
N LYS A 277 -18.71 -25.06 -12.83
CA LYS A 277 -20.15 -24.85 -12.92
C LYS A 277 -20.58 -23.62 -12.11
N ILE A 278 -20.10 -23.49 -10.87
CA ILE A 278 -20.35 -22.32 -10.02
C ILE A 278 -19.89 -21.05 -10.73
N PHE A 279 -18.68 -21.02 -11.31
CA PHE A 279 -18.23 -19.85 -12.07
C PHE A 279 -19.15 -19.49 -13.23
N LYS A 280 -19.63 -20.48 -14.00
CA LYS A 280 -20.54 -20.25 -15.12
C LYS A 280 -21.89 -19.71 -14.64
N GLU A 281 -22.39 -20.22 -13.52
CA GLU A 281 -23.67 -19.82 -12.95
C GLU A 281 -23.59 -18.44 -12.30
N GLU A 282 -22.49 -18.12 -11.62
CA GLU A 282 -22.36 -16.93 -10.79
C GLU A 282 -21.74 -15.73 -11.51
N CYS A 283 -21.01 -15.92 -12.60
CA CYS A 283 -20.39 -14.78 -13.27
C CYS A 283 -21.38 -13.80 -13.91
N VAL A 284 -20.96 -12.55 -13.98
CA VAL A 284 -21.57 -11.46 -14.75
C VAL A 284 -20.63 -11.08 -15.87
N ALA A 285 -21.13 -11.05 -17.10
CA ALA A 285 -20.35 -10.73 -18.30
C ALA A 285 -21.03 -9.58 -19.05
N ILE A 286 -20.72 -8.35 -18.64
CA ILE A 286 -21.23 -7.15 -19.30
C ILE A 286 -20.47 -6.95 -20.62
N PRO A 287 -21.16 -6.77 -21.75
CA PRO A 287 -20.52 -6.37 -23.00
C PRO A 287 -19.83 -5.02 -22.82
N TRP A 288 -18.54 -4.97 -23.15
CA TRP A 288 -17.77 -3.74 -23.15
C TRP A 288 -18.36 -2.73 -24.12
N LYS A 289 -18.35 -1.46 -23.75
CA LYS A 289 -18.53 -0.32 -24.65
C LYS A 289 -17.28 0.55 -24.62
N LYS A 290 -16.97 1.18 -25.75
CA LYS A 290 -15.88 2.15 -25.79
C LYS A 290 -16.09 3.22 -24.71
N GLY A 291 -15.04 3.49 -23.95
CA GLY A 291 -15.02 4.48 -22.88
C GLY A 291 -15.35 3.95 -21.48
N ASP A 292 -15.80 2.70 -21.39
CA ASP A 292 -16.05 2.08 -20.09
C ASP A 292 -14.76 1.95 -19.28
N VAL A 293 -14.84 2.28 -17.99
CA VAL A 293 -13.79 2.01 -16.99
C VAL A 293 -14.37 1.10 -15.92
N LEU A 294 -13.72 -0.03 -15.64
CA LEU A 294 -14.11 -0.98 -14.60
C LEU A 294 -13.09 -0.92 -13.46
N LEU A 295 -13.54 -0.58 -12.25
CA LEU A 295 -12.74 -0.63 -11.02
C LEU A 295 -13.10 -1.88 -10.23
N VAL A 296 -12.11 -2.71 -9.95
CA VAL A 296 -12.27 -4.03 -9.31
C VAL A 296 -11.52 -4.07 -7.99
N ASN A 297 -12.18 -4.53 -6.93
CA ASN A 297 -11.53 -4.96 -5.70
C ASN A 297 -10.97 -6.37 -5.89
N ASN A 298 -9.63 -6.46 -5.98
CA ASN A 298 -8.97 -7.72 -6.29
C ASN A 298 -9.08 -8.73 -5.16
N LEU A 299 -9.37 -8.36 -3.91
CA LEU A 299 -9.55 -9.34 -2.83
C LEU A 299 -10.89 -10.08 -2.95
N THR A 300 -11.93 -9.39 -3.44
CA THR A 300 -13.30 -9.89 -3.39
C THR A 300 -13.85 -10.36 -4.74
N VAL A 301 -13.13 -10.12 -5.84
CA VAL A 301 -13.63 -10.39 -7.19
C VAL A 301 -12.60 -11.15 -8.03
N LEU A 302 -13.03 -12.26 -8.63
CA LEU A 302 -12.30 -12.92 -9.70
C LEU A 302 -12.72 -12.34 -11.04
N HIS A 303 -11.78 -12.24 -11.97
CA HIS A 303 -12.05 -11.85 -13.34
C HIS A 303 -11.48 -12.87 -14.32
N SER A 304 -12.00 -12.85 -15.54
CA SER A 304 -11.62 -13.75 -16.63
C SER A 304 -11.70 -13.02 -17.96
N ARG A 305 -11.41 -13.72 -19.06
CA ARG A 305 -11.66 -13.21 -20.41
C ARG A 305 -12.34 -14.27 -21.25
N TRP A 306 -13.48 -13.94 -21.84
CA TRP A 306 -14.08 -14.81 -22.85
C TRP A 306 -13.35 -14.69 -24.19
N PRO A 307 -13.32 -15.76 -25.02
CA PRO A 307 -12.79 -15.69 -26.37
C PRO A 307 -13.40 -14.55 -27.18
N LEU A 308 -12.56 -13.78 -27.86
CA LEU A 308 -12.97 -12.83 -28.87
C LEU A 308 -13.32 -13.59 -30.15
N ILE A 309 -14.54 -13.41 -30.65
CA ILE A 309 -14.97 -14.03 -31.91
C ILE A 309 -14.67 -13.11 -33.09
N LYS A 310 -14.89 -11.79 -32.93
CA LYS A 310 -14.69 -10.83 -34.01
C LYS A 310 -13.89 -9.61 -33.51
N PRO A 311 -12.70 -9.32 -34.06
CA PRO A 311 -11.95 -8.08 -33.78
C PRO A 311 -12.68 -6.83 -34.33
N PRO A 312 -12.28 -5.60 -33.94
CA PRO A 312 -11.18 -5.24 -33.03
C PRO A 312 -11.50 -5.57 -31.57
N ARG A 313 -10.55 -5.34 -30.65
CA ARG A 313 -10.73 -5.30 -29.19
C ARG A 313 -9.45 -4.73 -28.56
N ARG A 314 -9.56 -3.62 -27.83
CA ARG A 314 -8.42 -3.06 -27.07
C ARG A 314 -8.85 -2.70 -25.67
N ILE A 315 -8.41 -3.51 -24.71
CA ILE A 315 -8.61 -3.29 -23.27
C ILE A 315 -7.27 -2.97 -22.62
N LEU A 316 -7.21 -1.85 -21.90
CA LEU A 316 -6.07 -1.46 -21.08
C LEU A 316 -6.32 -1.79 -19.61
N ALA A 317 -5.27 -1.86 -18.83
CA ALA A 317 -5.35 -2.15 -17.41
C ALA A 317 -4.35 -1.35 -16.57
N SER A 318 -4.66 -1.19 -15.29
CA SER A 318 -3.75 -0.65 -14.29
C SER A 318 -3.86 -1.44 -12.98
N LEU A 319 -2.72 -1.60 -12.30
CA LEU A 319 -2.58 -2.35 -11.06
C LEU A 319 -2.29 -1.38 -9.92
N CYS A 320 -3.12 -1.40 -8.89
CA CYS A 320 -3.00 -0.50 -7.76
C CYS A 320 -2.92 -1.27 -6.44
N LYS A 321 -2.25 -0.65 -5.47
CA LYS A 321 -2.26 -1.08 -4.07
C LYS A 321 -2.99 -0.05 -3.23
N ILE A 322 -3.60 -0.55 -2.18
CA ILE A 322 -3.98 0.21 -1.01
C ILE A 322 -2.96 -0.22 0.02
N TYR A 323 -2.42 0.73 0.78
CA TYR A 323 -1.69 0.37 2.00
C TYR A 323 -2.66 -0.42 2.88
N ASP A 324 -2.34 -1.69 3.15
CA ASP A 324 -3.13 -2.50 4.07
C ASP A 324 -3.11 -1.80 5.44
N LYS A 325 -4.18 -1.06 5.74
CA LYS A 325 -4.54 -0.60 7.07
C LYS A 325 -5.88 -1.25 7.35
N GLY A 326 -5.93 -2.13 8.34
CA GLY A 326 -7.18 -2.31 9.07
C GLY A 326 -7.67 -0.94 9.56
N ILE A 327 -9.00 -0.81 9.64
CA ILE A 327 -9.80 0.32 10.14
C ILE A 327 -10.31 1.27 9.04
N SER A 328 -11.64 1.32 8.94
CA SER A 328 -12.44 2.23 8.12
C SER A 328 -13.19 3.20 9.02
N ILE A 329 -13.14 4.52 8.75
CA ILE A 329 -14.09 5.53 9.26
C ILE A 329 -14.41 6.55 8.15
N GLU A 330 -15.66 7.00 8.12
CA GLU A 330 -16.30 7.85 7.12
C GLU A 330 -16.36 9.35 7.51
N LEU A 331 -16.27 10.20 6.47
CA LEU A 331 -16.92 11.51 6.21
C LEU A 331 -16.50 12.80 6.95
N GLY A 332 -16.37 13.89 6.18
CA GLY A 332 -16.46 15.27 6.70
C GLY A 332 -16.03 16.41 5.75
N ASN A 333 -17.01 17.03 5.10
CA ASN A 333 -17.01 18.17 4.16
C ASN A 333 -15.99 19.34 4.33
N GLY A 334 -15.48 19.83 3.19
CA GLY A 334 -15.77 21.18 2.68
C GLY A 334 -14.93 22.40 3.13
N GLU A 335 -14.01 22.81 2.23
CA GLU A 335 -13.53 24.17 1.88
C GLU A 335 -12.81 25.09 2.91
N ALA A 336 -11.50 25.31 2.71
CA ALA A 336 -10.90 26.50 2.06
C ALA A 336 -9.35 26.42 2.17
N VAL A 337 -8.66 26.70 1.06
CA VAL A 337 -7.20 26.49 0.86
C VAL A 337 -6.37 27.65 1.46
N PRO A 338 -5.31 27.34 2.25
CA PRO A 338 -3.96 27.83 1.89
C PRO A 338 -2.82 26.80 2.08
N ASP A 339 -1.87 26.81 1.14
CA ASP A 339 -0.55 26.14 1.08
C ASP A 339 -0.46 24.62 1.42
N GLU A 340 -0.71 23.82 0.38
CA GLU A 340 -0.80 22.35 0.33
C GLU A 340 0.41 21.57 0.87
N ALA A 341 1.62 22.16 0.91
CA ALA A 341 2.81 21.41 1.30
C ALA A 341 2.95 21.16 2.81
N MET A 342 2.29 21.98 3.65
CA MET A 342 2.42 21.90 5.11
C MET A 342 1.19 21.25 5.76
N ILE A 343 0.01 21.42 5.16
CA ILE A 343 -1.26 20.79 5.60
C ILE A 343 -1.23 19.27 5.45
N ASP A 344 -0.58 18.73 4.43
CA ASP A 344 -0.46 17.27 4.26
C ASP A 344 0.32 16.59 5.40
N CYS A 345 1.30 17.28 6.01
CA CYS A 345 2.00 16.76 7.19
C CYS A 345 1.11 16.71 8.45
N LEU A 346 0.08 17.56 8.54
CA LEU A 346 -0.80 17.65 9.70
C LEU A 346 -2.13 16.90 9.53
N LYS A 347 -2.60 16.67 8.29
CA LYS A 347 -3.73 15.77 8.04
C LYS A 347 -3.39 14.29 8.31
N ILE A 348 -2.12 13.91 8.18
CA ILE A 348 -1.63 12.57 8.58
C ILE A 348 -1.76 12.36 10.10
N LEU A 349 -1.89 13.43 10.86
CA LEU A 349 -1.91 13.44 12.32
C LEU A 349 -3.33 13.51 12.92
N GLU A 350 -4.39 13.64 12.11
CA GLU A 350 -5.77 13.85 12.58
C GLU A 350 -6.63 12.57 12.71
N GLU A 351 -6.25 11.41 12.16
CA GLU A 351 -7.19 10.27 12.05
C GLU A 351 -7.09 9.15 13.10
N GLU A 352 -6.03 9.00 13.88
CA GLU A 352 -5.98 7.94 14.90
C GLU A 352 -5.14 8.38 16.10
N CYS A 353 -5.70 8.30 17.32
CA CYS A 353 -4.95 8.37 18.57
C CYS A 353 -4.08 7.11 18.79
N ASN A 354 -3.25 6.79 17.79
CA ASN A 354 -2.02 6.06 17.93
C ASN A 354 -0.99 6.83 17.09
N LEU A 355 -0.06 7.48 17.78
CA LEU A 355 0.96 8.37 17.23
C LEU A 355 1.89 7.61 16.26
N ASP A 356 1.46 7.48 15.01
CA ASP A 356 2.22 6.86 13.93
C ASP A 356 3.39 7.76 13.56
N PHE A 357 4.57 7.34 14.00
CA PHE A 357 5.84 7.87 13.51
C PHE A 357 6.19 7.14 12.20
N PRO A 358 6.92 7.78 11.27
CA PRO A 358 7.32 7.14 10.03
C PRO A 358 8.08 5.84 10.31
N SER A 359 7.74 4.71 9.68
CA SER A 359 8.50 3.46 9.84
C SER A 359 9.90 3.54 9.20
N LYS A 360 10.03 4.28 8.10
CA LYS A 360 11.27 4.45 7.33
C LYS A 360 11.40 5.88 6.82
N LEU A 361 12.63 6.31 6.60
CA LEU A 361 12.93 7.61 6.00
C LEU A 361 13.92 7.42 4.85
N PHE A 362 13.71 8.17 3.77
CA PHE A 362 14.70 8.35 2.72
C PHE A 362 15.30 9.74 2.81
N PHE A 363 16.61 9.84 2.63
CA PHE A 363 17.32 11.09 2.36
C PHE A 363 17.97 11.00 1.00
N TYR A 364 17.80 12.04 0.18
CA TYR A 364 18.39 12.14 -1.16
C TYR A 364 19.24 13.39 -1.28
N CYS A 365 20.48 13.26 -1.73
CA CYS A 365 21.35 14.40 -1.98
C CYS A 365 21.17 14.93 -3.40
N GLU A 366 20.45 16.04 -3.51
CA GLU A 366 20.28 16.75 -4.77
C GLU A 366 21.45 17.70 -5.06
N GLU A 367 21.96 18.34 -4.00
CA GLU A 367 23.11 19.24 -4.05
C GLU A 367 24.04 18.98 -2.86
N GLU A 368 25.31 18.68 -3.17
CA GLU A 368 26.35 18.38 -2.20
C GLU A 368 26.61 19.57 -1.27
N PRO A 369 26.81 19.32 0.04
CA PRO A 369 27.27 20.37 0.92
C PRO A 369 28.70 20.80 0.57
N GLY A 370 28.99 22.09 0.60
CA GLY A 370 30.36 22.58 0.39
C GLY A 370 31.34 22.06 1.45
N LYS A 371 30.95 22.11 2.73
CA LYS A 371 31.71 21.54 3.86
C LYS A 371 30.78 21.35 5.07
N GLY A 372 30.85 20.19 5.71
CA GLY A 372 29.96 19.82 6.82
C GLY A 372 28.55 19.47 6.32
N GLY A 373 27.54 19.51 7.20
CA GLY A 373 26.15 19.28 6.81
C GLY A 373 25.79 17.82 6.53
N GLU A 374 26.64 16.87 6.90
CA GLU A 374 26.38 15.44 6.82
C GLU A 374 25.14 15.07 7.64
N THR A 375 24.43 14.03 7.20
CA THR A 375 23.37 13.41 8.01
C THR A 375 24.03 12.30 8.83
N ALA A 376 24.32 12.58 10.10
CA ALA A 376 24.89 11.60 11.00
C ALA A 376 23.79 10.63 11.45
N ILE A 377 24.10 9.33 11.46
CA ILE A 377 23.17 8.26 11.85
C ILE A 377 23.78 7.39 12.94
N VAL A 378 22.95 6.90 13.87
CA VAL A 378 23.40 6.02 14.95
C VAL A 378 22.35 4.94 15.23
N LEU A 379 22.82 3.72 15.52
CA LEU A 379 21.94 2.59 15.80
C LEU A 379 21.26 2.74 17.16
N SER A 380 19.94 2.81 17.15
CA SER A 380 19.11 3.06 18.32
C SER A 380 19.21 1.98 19.40
N HIS A 381 19.30 0.71 19.00
CA HIS A 381 19.47 -0.40 19.94
C HIS A 381 20.84 -0.39 20.64
N VAL A 382 21.90 0.09 19.98
CA VAL A 382 23.25 0.22 20.57
C VAL A 382 23.22 1.26 21.68
N ILE A 383 22.56 2.39 21.43
CA ILE A 383 22.38 3.44 22.45
C ILE A 383 21.57 2.91 23.64
N HIS A 384 20.47 2.20 23.38
CA HIS A 384 19.69 1.55 24.43
C HIS A 384 20.56 0.60 25.28
N GLU A 385 21.35 -0.27 24.67
CA GLU A 385 22.23 -1.20 25.38
C GLU A 385 23.29 -0.49 26.23
N LYS A 386 23.88 0.60 25.73
CA LYS A 386 24.86 1.39 26.49
C LYS A 386 24.23 2.08 27.70
N ILE A 387 23.05 2.68 27.53
CA ILE A 387 22.35 3.38 28.62
C ILE A 387 21.80 2.40 29.65
N CYS A 388 21.34 1.21 29.24
CA CYS A 388 21.01 0.14 30.18
C CYS A 388 22.17 -0.22 31.10
N LYS A 389 23.42 -0.09 30.64
CA LYS A 389 24.61 -0.38 31.44
C LYS A 389 24.99 0.79 32.36
N SER A 390 24.93 2.03 31.89
CA SER A 390 25.37 3.19 32.68
C SER A 390 24.28 3.80 33.57
N HIS A 391 23.02 3.80 33.13
CA HIS A 391 21.88 4.38 33.83
C HIS A 391 20.64 3.44 33.81
N PRO A 392 20.74 2.23 34.39
CA PRO A 392 19.64 1.26 34.38
C PRO A 392 18.36 1.79 35.03
N GLU A 393 18.46 2.61 36.09
CA GLU A 393 17.31 3.20 36.76
C GLU A 393 16.53 4.16 35.85
N LEU A 394 17.23 4.89 34.97
CA LEU A 394 16.59 5.78 34.01
C LEU A 394 15.79 4.97 32.98
N VAL A 395 16.34 3.86 32.49
CA VAL A 395 15.63 2.98 31.55
C VAL A 395 14.36 2.42 32.18
N VAL A 396 14.43 1.93 33.43
CA VAL A 396 13.25 1.44 34.14
C VAL A 396 12.18 2.53 34.29
N LYS A 397 12.59 3.76 34.61
CA LYS A 397 11.65 4.90 34.70
C LYS A 397 11.04 5.23 33.34
N LEU A 398 11.83 5.24 32.26
CA LEU A 398 11.35 5.50 30.91
C LEU A 398 10.42 4.41 30.38
N GLU A 399 10.67 3.14 30.68
CA GLU A 399 9.78 2.03 30.32
C GLU A 399 8.46 2.09 31.09
N LYS A 400 8.53 2.46 32.38
CA LYS A 400 7.35 2.52 33.25
C LYS A 400 6.48 3.74 32.99
N HIS A 401 7.09 4.91 32.82
CA HIS A 401 6.40 6.18 32.79
C HIS A 401 6.37 6.81 31.41
N GLY A 402 7.21 6.39 30.47
CA GLY A 402 7.39 7.08 29.20
C GLY A 402 7.95 8.50 29.39
N VAL A 403 7.75 9.33 28.38
CA VAL A 403 8.23 10.71 28.33
C VAL A 403 7.11 11.67 27.90
N THR A 404 7.04 12.83 28.52
CA THR A 404 6.19 13.95 28.12
C THR A 404 7.07 15.04 27.52
N TYR A 405 6.73 15.46 26.31
CA TYR A 405 7.40 16.56 25.62
C TYR A 405 6.66 17.86 25.88
N ILE A 406 7.40 18.92 26.19
CA ILE A 406 6.85 20.24 26.49
C ILE A 406 7.50 21.25 25.56
N THR A 407 6.68 22.00 24.83
CA THR A 407 7.10 23.12 23.98
C THR A 407 6.37 24.38 24.40
N ILE A 408 7.09 25.48 24.57
CA ILE A 408 6.53 26.82 24.70
C ILE A 408 6.64 27.46 23.32
N ALA A 409 5.51 27.86 22.75
CA ALA A 409 5.44 28.47 21.43
C ALA A 409 4.70 29.81 21.49
N GLY A 410 5.29 30.84 20.90
CA GLY A 410 4.66 32.13 20.69
C GLY A 410 3.74 32.15 19.45
N ASP A 411 3.23 33.33 19.15
CA ASP A 411 2.34 33.57 18.01
C ASP A 411 3.05 33.59 16.64
N GLU A 412 4.38 33.75 16.61
CA GLU A 412 5.15 33.94 15.37
C GLU A 412 6.40 33.05 15.32
N ASP A 413 6.80 32.64 14.12
CA ASP A 413 7.97 31.79 13.91
C ASP A 413 9.27 32.56 14.15
N HIS A 414 10.27 31.89 14.75
CA HIS A 414 11.58 32.45 15.07
C HIS A 414 12.69 31.61 14.43
N SER A 415 13.28 32.15 13.36
CA SER A 415 14.34 31.49 12.58
C SER A 415 15.65 31.27 13.34
N SER A 416 15.85 31.95 14.48
CA SER A 416 17.06 31.89 15.29
C SER A 416 17.02 30.87 16.44
N ALA A 417 15.88 30.21 16.68
CA ALA A 417 15.69 29.32 17.83
C ALA A 417 15.44 27.86 17.41
N ILE A 418 16.07 26.90 18.10
CA ILE A 418 15.74 25.48 17.97
C ILE A 418 14.33 25.28 18.52
N GLY A 419 13.40 24.77 17.70
CA GLY A 419 11.99 24.67 18.08
C GLY A 419 11.20 25.98 17.93
N GLY A 420 11.73 26.96 17.19
CA GLY A 420 11.10 28.27 16.96
C GLY A 420 9.89 28.26 16.02
N ILE A 421 9.09 27.19 16.02
CA ILE A 421 7.82 27.13 15.28
C ILE A 421 6.72 27.62 16.23
N SER A 422 5.95 28.61 15.80
CA SER A 422 4.78 29.14 16.49
C SER A 422 3.69 28.07 16.62
N TRP A 423 2.76 28.26 17.56
CA TRP A 423 1.62 27.35 17.65
C TRP A 423 0.72 27.45 16.41
N LYS A 424 0.67 28.61 15.76
CA LYS A 424 -0.08 28.82 14.52
C LYS A 424 0.47 27.97 13.39
N SER A 425 1.78 27.98 13.21
CA SER A 425 2.46 27.12 12.22
C SER A 425 2.41 25.64 12.63
N ALA A 426 2.53 25.33 13.92
CA ALA A 426 2.50 23.95 14.42
C ALA A 426 1.13 23.27 14.27
N TYR A 427 0.03 24.05 14.33
CA TYR A 427 -1.33 23.53 14.20
C TYR A 427 -2.07 24.05 12.96
N LEU A 428 -1.40 24.82 12.09
CA LEU A 428 -1.93 25.43 10.86
C LEU A 428 -3.26 26.16 11.03
N THR A 429 -3.33 26.99 12.06
CA THR A 429 -4.52 27.79 12.35
C THR A 429 -4.18 28.98 13.24
N ASP A 430 -4.89 30.08 13.04
CA ASP A 430 -4.83 31.26 13.92
C ASP A 430 -5.95 31.25 14.97
N ASP A 431 -6.81 30.22 14.96
CA ASP A 431 -7.90 30.04 15.91
C ASP A 431 -7.47 29.09 17.05
N LYS A 432 -7.55 29.60 18.28
CA LYS A 432 -7.14 28.88 19.49
C LYS A 432 -7.97 27.62 19.76
N ASN A 433 -9.27 27.64 19.47
CA ASN A 433 -10.14 26.48 19.68
C ASN A 433 -9.82 25.38 18.65
N ILE A 434 -9.55 25.76 17.40
CA ILE A 434 -9.13 24.80 16.37
C ILE A 434 -7.75 24.21 16.72
N ALA A 435 -6.83 25.02 17.23
CA ALA A 435 -5.52 24.55 17.69
C ALA A 435 -5.65 23.55 18.85
N GLU A 436 -6.54 23.81 19.82
CA GLU A 436 -6.84 22.89 20.92
C GLU A 436 -7.43 21.57 20.43
N GLU A 437 -8.37 21.62 19.49
CA GLU A 437 -8.97 20.42 18.89
C GLU A 437 -7.91 19.57 18.18
N ARG A 438 -7.06 20.20 17.36
CA ARG A 438 -5.97 19.54 16.64
C ARG A 438 -4.92 18.97 17.58
N ALA A 439 -4.54 19.72 18.61
CA ALA A 439 -3.63 19.26 19.66
C ALA A 439 -4.19 18.03 20.38
N ALA A 440 -5.48 18.04 20.73
CA ALA A 440 -6.13 16.92 21.40
C ALA A 440 -6.13 15.64 20.54
N LYS A 441 -6.43 15.75 19.24
CA LYS A 441 -6.30 14.64 18.27
C LYS A 441 -4.89 14.08 18.22
N LEU A 442 -3.90 14.96 18.40
CA LEU A 442 -2.48 14.65 18.44
C LEU A 442 -1.95 14.11 19.78
N GLY A 443 -2.83 13.84 20.75
CA GLY A 443 -2.41 13.44 22.10
C GLY A 443 -1.57 14.52 22.79
N ALA A 444 -1.89 15.78 22.53
CA ALA A 444 -1.29 16.95 23.14
C ALA A 444 -2.34 17.83 23.82
N LYS A 445 -1.91 18.57 24.85
CA LYS A 445 -2.70 19.55 25.58
C LYS A 445 -2.07 20.93 25.41
N LEU A 446 -2.91 21.93 25.13
CA LEU A 446 -2.49 23.33 25.08
C LEU A 446 -2.85 24.03 26.40
N GLU A 447 -1.90 24.78 26.95
CA GLU A 447 -2.10 25.66 28.10
C GLU A 447 -1.70 27.08 27.70
N TRP A 448 -2.70 27.94 27.47
CA TRP A 448 -2.47 29.33 27.06
C TRP A 448 -1.88 30.16 28.20
N MET A 449 -0.80 30.88 27.90
CA MET A 449 0.00 31.65 28.84
C MET A 449 0.23 33.07 28.28
N GLY A 450 -0.80 33.92 28.33
CA GLY A 450 -0.72 35.28 27.78
C GLY A 450 -0.43 35.29 26.29
N ASN A 451 0.80 35.67 25.91
CA ASN A 451 1.28 35.76 24.52
C ASN A 451 1.96 34.48 24.01
N ALA A 452 1.86 33.38 24.76
CA ALA A 452 2.44 32.09 24.40
C ALA A 452 1.49 30.95 24.74
N VAL A 453 1.81 29.75 24.29
CA VAL A 453 1.13 28.51 24.66
C VAL A 453 2.14 27.46 25.05
N LYS A 454 1.85 26.74 26.13
CA LYS A 454 2.57 25.55 26.54
C LYS A 454 1.87 24.33 25.95
N ILE A 455 2.56 23.66 25.04
CA ILE A 455 2.15 22.44 24.36
C ILE A 455 2.72 21.26 25.13
N ILE A 456 1.87 20.38 25.63
CA ILE A 456 2.25 19.20 26.43
C ILE A 456 1.84 17.95 25.66
N SER A 457 2.80 17.18 25.13
CA SER A 457 2.51 15.97 24.34
C SER A 457 3.05 14.70 24.97
N GLY A 458 2.19 13.69 25.14
CA GLY A 458 2.51 12.43 25.79
C GLY A 458 1.67 12.18 27.05
N PRO A 459 2.03 11.17 27.86
CA PRO A 459 3.30 10.44 27.83
C PRO A 459 3.43 9.47 26.64
N ARG A 460 4.63 9.38 26.05
CA ARG A 460 4.98 8.49 24.94
C ARG A 460 6.03 7.46 25.37
N GLN A 461 6.00 6.28 24.76
CA GLN A 461 7.02 5.25 25.00
C GLN A 461 8.38 5.70 24.43
N ALA A 462 9.37 5.87 25.32
CA ALA A 462 10.74 6.25 24.99
C ALA A 462 11.63 5.04 24.66
N ILE A 463 11.25 3.85 25.13
CA ILE A 463 11.88 2.58 24.77
C ILE A 463 10.87 1.77 23.97
N ARG A 464 11.22 1.40 22.74
CA ARG A 464 10.33 0.63 21.86
C ARG A 464 10.95 -0.71 21.49
N PHE A 465 10.11 -1.74 21.34
CA PHE A 465 10.54 -3.05 20.90
C PHE A 465 10.38 -3.17 19.38
N ASN A 466 11.43 -3.59 18.69
CA ASN A 466 11.36 -3.97 17.29
C ASN A 466 11.16 -5.49 17.19
N GLU A 467 9.99 -5.89 16.68
CA GLU A 467 9.63 -7.30 16.52
C GLU A 467 10.44 -8.03 15.44
N GLU A 468 10.89 -7.34 14.39
CA GLU A 468 11.60 -7.97 13.27
C GLU A 468 12.95 -8.54 13.69
N ASN A 469 13.64 -7.88 14.63
CA ASN A 469 14.96 -8.27 15.10
C ASN A 469 15.04 -8.56 16.61
N GLN A 470 13.90 -8.50 17.30
CA GLN A 470 13.76 -8.81 18.73
C GLN A 470 14.65 -7.95 19.64
N ARG A 471 14.80 -6.66 19.33
CA ARG A 471 15.61 -5.70 20.12
C ARG A 471 14.80 -4.52 20.63
N LYS A 472 15.16 -4.05 21.83
CA LYS A 472 14.70 -2.76 22.35
C LYS A 472 15.53 -1.62 21.75
N THR A 473 14.88 -0.49 21.53
CA THR A 473 15.40 0.68 20.81
C THR A 473 15.23 1.93 21.67
N TRP A 474 16.24 2.80 21.63
CA TRP A 474 16.22 4.12 22.24
C TRP A 474 15.46 5.10 21.32
N PHE A 475 14.16 5.27 21.59
CA PHE A 475 13.24 6.05 20.75
C PHE A 475 12.83 7.35 21.45
N LEU A 476 13.81 8.22 21.64
CA LEU A 476 13.68 9.49 22.38
C LEU A 476 14.19 10.66 21.53
N ASN A 477 13.49 11.79 21.54
CA ASN A 477 13.90 12.98 20.80
C ASN A 477 14.75 13.92 21.67
N HIS A 478 16.08 13.86 21.45
CA HIS A 478 17.04 14.70 22.16
C HIS A 478 17.12 16.16 21.68
N GLY A 479 16.36 16.52 20.64
CA GLY A 479 16.17 17.94 20.27
C GLY A 479 15.49 18.76 21.36
N PHE A 480 14.86 18.09 22.33
CA PHE A 480 14.14 18.67 23.46
C PHE A 480 15.00 18.79 24.74
N VAL A 481 16.31 19.09 24.67
CA VAL A 481 17.15 19.33 25.88
C VAL A 481 18.25 20.36 25.59
N PRO A 482 18.64 21.26 26.55
CA PRO A 482 18.12 21.44 27.91
C PRO A 482 17.42 22.79 28.17
N MET A 483 16.56 22.81 29.20
CA MET A 483 15.75 23.90 29.80
C MET A 483 16.38 25.31 29.90
N LYS A 484 17.67 25.50 29.63
CA LYS A 484 18.40 26.77 29.81
C LYS A 484 18.08 27.83 28.76
N SER A 485 17.42 27.48 27.66
CA SER A 485 16.99 28.42 26.61
C SER A 485 15.51 28.79 26.69
N ASN A 486 14.81 28.39 27.76
CA ASN A 486 13.39 28.71 27.92
C ASN A 486 13.22 30.18 28.32
N THR A 487 12.54 30.95 27.48
CA THR A 487 12.02 32.28 27.82
C THR A 487 10.53 32.18 28.16
N SER A 488 9.88 33.32 28.39
CA SER A 488 8.43 33.37 28.56
C SER A 488 7.63 32.99 27.30
N ASP A 489 8.26 32.97 26.12
CA ASP A 489 7.60 32.83 24.83
C ASP A 489 8.17 31.75 23.90
N HIS A 490 9.34 31.17 24.21
CA HIS A 490 9.88 30.03 23.45
C HIS A 490 10.69 29.08 24.32
N GLY A 491 10.60 27.78 24.03
CA GLY A 491 11.38 26.75 24.72
C GLY A 491 10.91 25.34 24.39
N GLN A 492 11.77 24.35 24.56
CA GLN A 492 11.37 22.95 24.43
C GLN A 492 12.18 22.06 25.36
N TYR A 493 11.49 21.20 26.10
CA TYR A 493 12.10 20.24 26.99
C TYR A 493 11.28 18.96 27.08
N PHE A 494 11.82 17.91 27.71
CA PHE A 494 11.03 16.75 28.08
C PHE A 494 11.23 16.35 29.55
N GLU A 495 10.22 15.70 30.09
CA GLU A 495 10.18 15.14 31.44
C GLU A 495 9.65 13.70 31.38
N LEU A 496 9.82 12.93 32.46
CA LEU A 496 9.19 11.61 32.56
C LEU A 496 7.68 11.76 32.52
N GLY A 497 6.97 10.74 32.07
CA GLY A 497 5.51 10.82 31.94
C GLY A 497 4.73 11.01 33.23
N ASN A 498 5.38 10.86 34.39
CA ASN A 498 4.85 11.19 35.71
C ASN A 498 5.17 12.63 36.17
N GLY A 499 5.83 13.44 35.35
CA GLY A 499 6.25 14.82 35.66
C GLY A 499 7.62 14.94 36.32
N ASP A 500 8.31 13.81 36.59
CA ASP A 500 9.66 13.85 37.16
C ASP A 500 10.68 14.33 36.10
N LEU A 501 11.61 15.18 36.50
CA LEU A 501 12.68 15.62 35.61
C LEU A 501 13.67 14.49 35.31
N VAL A 502 14.14 14.43 34.07
CA VAL A 502 15.22 13.53 33.68
C VAL A 502 16.57 14.16 34.07
N PRO A 503 17.48 13.44 34.77
CA PRO A 503 18.72 14.05 35.22
C PRO A 503 19.62 14.51 34.08
N ASP A 504 20.05 15.79 34.10
CA ASP A 504 20.92 16.40 33.09
C ASP A 504 22.19 15.58 32.79
N HIS A 505 22.81 15.00 33.82
CA HIS A 505 24.03 14.20 33.64
C HIS A 505 23.78 12.96 32.78
N ALA A 506 22.62 12.32 32.92
CA ALA A 506 22.27 11.14 32.14
C ALA A 506 21.99 11.48 30.67
N ILE A 507 21.38 12.65 30.41
CA ILE A 507 21.21 13.14 29.03
C ILE A 507 22.55 13.50 28.39
N ASN A 508 23.41 14.21 29.09
CA ASN A 508 24.73 14.58 28.57
C ASN A 508 25.58 13.35 28.24
N GLU A 509 25.51 12.31 29.08
CA GLU A 509 26.20 11.04 28.78
C GLU A 509 25.58 10.33 27.58
N CYS A 510 24.25 10.34 27.44
CA CYS A 510 23.57 9.80 26.28
C CYS A 510 23.99 10.50 24.97
N LEU A 511 24.05 11.83 24.96
CA LEU A 511 24.52 12.62 23.82
C LEU A 511 25.97 12.26 23.45
N LYS A 512 26.84 12.13 24.45
CA LYS A 512 28.22 11.70 24.24
C LYS A 512 28.30 10.30 23.61
N MET A 513 27.49 9.35 24.08
CA MET A 513 27.43 8.01 23.48
C MET A 513 26.94 8.05 22.03
N MET A 514 26.00 8.94 21.70
CA MET A 514 25.54 9.13 20.32
C MET A 514 26.64 9.71 19.44
N GLU A 515 27.38 10.70 19.92
CA GLU A 515 28.53 11.26 19.19
C GLU A 515 29.62 10.22 18.93
N GLU A 516 29.93 9.37 19.92
CA GLU A 516 30.93 8.31 19.80
C GLU A 516 30.53 7.20 18.79
N GLU A 517 29.24 6.87 18.71
CA GLU A 517 28.73 5.75 17.90
C GLU A 517 28.17 6.20 16.54
N CYS A 518 28.03 7.51 16.30
CA CYS A 518 27.45 7.99 15.06
C CYS A 518 28.38 7.76 13.86
N VAL A 519 27.75 7.49 12.72
CA VAL A 519 28.40 7.43 11.42
C VAL A 519 27.91 8.63 10.62
N ALA A 520 28.83 9.48 10.20
CA ALA A 520 28.55 10.61 9.32
C ALA A 520 29.23 10.35 7.97
N ILE A 521 28.44 9.90 6.99
CA ILE A 521 28.94 9.70 5.62
C ILE A 521 28.85 11.03 4.88
N PRO A 522 29.94 11.53 4.28
CA PRO A 522 29.88 12.72 3.43
C PRO A 522 28.96 12.47 2.24
N TRP A 523 27.97 13.34 2.08
CA TRP A 523 27.00 13.26 0.99
C TRP A 523 27.66 13.49 -0.38
N LYS A 524 27.29 12.67 -1.36
CA LYS A 524 27.53 12.92 -2.78
C LYS A 524 26.22 13.09 -3.52
N LYS A 525 26.25 13.90 -4.58
CA LYS A 525 25.08 14.15 -5.42
C LYS A 525 24.59 12.84 -6.02
N GLY A 526 23.30 12.58 -5.88
CA GLY A 526 22.67 11.35 -6.33
C GLY A 526 22.55 10.27 -5.25
N ASP A 527 23.25 10.42 -4.11
CA ASP A 527 23.15 9.47 -3.02
C ASP A 527 21.71 9.41 -2.48
N VAL A 528 21.26 8.18 -2.19
CA VAL A 528 20.00 7.90 -1.50
C VAL A 528 20.32 7.06 -0.28
N MET A 529 19.95 7.56 0.90
CA MET A 529 20.07 6.85 2.17
C MET A 529 18.69 6.46 2.67
N LEU A 530 18.46 5.16 2.84
CA LEU A 530 17.26 4.60 3.46
C LEU A 530 17.57 4.23 4.91
N ILE A 531 16.76 4.72 5.85
CA ILE A 531 16.86 4.36 7.26
C ILE A 531 15.55 3.74 7.76
N ASN A 532 15.68 2.70 8.59
CA ASN A 532 14.58 2.19 9.40
C ASN A 532 14.50 3.09 10.65
N ASN A 533 13.42 3.86 10.77
CA ASN A 533 13.30 4.93 11.76
C ASN A 533 13.16 4.40 13.19
N LEU A 534 12.68 3.16 13.37
CA LEU A 534 12.68 2.50 14.67
C LEU A 534 14.10 2.10 15.11
N MET A 535 14.99 1.85 14.15
CA MET A 535 16.33 1.30 14.40
C MET A 535 17.46 2.32 14.36
N VAL A 536 17.24 3.51 13.79
CA VAL A 536 18.29 4.49 13.50
C VAL A 536 17.84 5.87 13.95
N LEU A 537 18.61 6.49 14.86
CA LEU A 537 18.50 7.93 15.09
C LEU A 537 19.31 8.66 14.03
N HIS A 538 18.87 9.85 13.65
CA HIS A 538 19.57 10.70 12.71
C HIS A 538 19.69 12.12 13.24
N SER A 539 20.74 12.82 12.84
CA SER A 539 20.98 14.24 13.12
C SER A 539 21.62 14.91 11.92
N ARG A 540 21.86 16.22 12.01
CA ARG A 540 22.58 16.98 10.99
C ARG A 540 23.78 17.65 11.62
N LEU A 541 24.98 17.38 11.08
CA LEU A 541 26.18 18.09 11.50
C LEU A 541 26.14 19.57 11.05
N PRO A 542 26.88 20.47 11.71
CA PRO A 542 26.95 21.86 11.31
C PRO A 542 27.31 22.00 9.82
N LEU A 543 26.54 22.83 9.10
CA LEU A 543 26.88 23.21 7.73
C LEU A 543 27.89 24.36 7.82
N ILE A 544 29.12 24.10 7.40
CA ILE A 544 30.22 25.07 7.49
C ILE A 544 30.21 25.99 6.27
N THR A 545 30.01 25.44 5.08
CA THR A 545 29.89 26.22 3.84
C THR A 545 28.75 25.72 2.96
N PRO A 546 27.80 26.60 2.55
CA PRO A 546 26.77 26.27 1.54
C PRO A 546 27.39 26.09 0.13
N PRO A 547 26.65 25.59 -0.86
CA PRO A 547 25.23 25.18 -0.83
C PRO A 547 25.02 23.84 -0.10
N ARG A 548 23.76 23.43 0.11
CA ARG A 548 23.37 22.09 0.59
C ARG A 548 21.88 21.88 0.30
N ARG A 549 21.52 20.83 -0.45
CA ARG A 549 20.12 20.46 -0.68
C ARG A 549 19.94 18.96 -0.54
N ILE A 550 19.40 18.55 0.62
CA ILE A 550 19.03 17.17 0.92
C ILE A 550 17.51 17.10 1.00
N LEU A 551 16.90 16.30 0.15
CA LEU A 551 15.47 16.03 0.15
C LEU A 551 15.18 14.84 1.08
N ALA A 552 13.96 14.77 1.62
CA ALA A 552 13.54 13.67 2.46
C ALA A 552 12.16 13.14 2.03
N SER A 553 11.92 11.85 2.28
CA SER A 553 10.60 11.23 2.15
C SER A 553 10.34 10.37 3.38
N LEU A 554 9.13 10.46 3.93
CA LEU A 554 8.72 9.73 5.11
C LEU A 554 7.78 8.60 4.69
N CYS A 555 8.08 7.38 5.12
CA CYS A 555 7.22 6.22 4.90
C CYS A 555 6.38 5.96 6.15
N LYS A 556 5.10 5.67 5.97
CA LYS A 556 4.29 5.15 7.08
C LYS A 556 4.93 3.89 7.68
#